data_AF-A0A4Q2U5H9-F1
#
_entry.id   AF-A0A4Q2U5H9-F1
#
_cell.length_a   1.000
_cell.length_b   1.000
_cell.length_c   1.000
_cell.angle_alpha   90.00
_cell.angle_beta   90.00
_cell.angle_gamma   90.00
#
_symmetry.space_group_name_H-M   'P 1'
#
loop_
_entity.id
_entity.type
_entity.pdbx_description
1 polymer ?
#
loop_
_entity_poly.entity_id
_entity_poly.type
_entity_poly.pdbx_seq_one_letter_code
_entity_poly.pdbx_strand_id
1 'polypeptide(L)' 'MDWHAEWTKTQQELSAASRNEHWWKSLPEERRSILGRTEYRKQCRLARQRLKQADERCRTLIRAKRETGATAH' A
#
# COMPACT_ATOMS: atom_id res chain seq x y z
N MET A 1 -3.11 22.77 1.75
CA MET A 1 -3.76 21.44 1.86
C MET A 1 -3.71 21.01 3.31
N ASP A 2 -4.78 20.42 3.84
CA ASP A 2 -4.79 19.90 5.21
C ASP A 2 -3.96 18.61 5.30
N TRP A 3 -2.82 18.69 5.98
CA TRP A 3 -1.92 17.56 6.18
C TRP A 3 -2.60 16.41 6.91
N HIS A 4 -3.54 16.68 7.84
CA HIS A 4 -4.26 15.61 8.54
C HIS A 4 -5.15 14.83 7.58
N ALA A 5 -5.92 15.52 6.73
CA ALA A 5 -6.75 14.87 5.71
C ALA A 5 -5.92 14.04 4.72
N GLU A 6 -4.78 14.56 4.25
CA GLU A 6 -3.89 13.85 3.33
C GLU A 6 -3.22 12.64 4.00
N TRP A 7 -2.80 12.79 5.25
CA TRP A 7 -2.24 11.71 6.07
C TRP A 7 -3.25 10.59 6.29
N THR A 8 -4.46 10.92 6.74
CA THR A 8 -5.54 9.94 6.98
C THR A 8 -5.89 9.17 5.71
N LYS A 9 -6.02 9.86 4.57
CA LYS A 9 -6.27 9.20 3.28
C LYS A 9 -5.15 8.23 2.92
N THR A 10 -3.90 8.66 3.06
CA THR A 10 -2.74 7.82 2.72
C THR A 10 -2.61 6.60 3.63
N GLN A 11 -2.94 6.75 4.92
CA GLN A 11 -3.02 5.62 5.86
C GLN A 11 -4.12 4.62 5.46
N GLN A 12 -5.30 5.10 5.05
CA GLN A 12 -6.38 4.22 4.55
C GLN A 12 -5.95 3.47 3.28
N GLU A 13 -5.28 4.14 2.34
CA GLU A 13 -4.71 3.53 1.14
C GLU A 13 -3.71 2.42 1.48
N LEU A 14 -2.83 2.67 2.47
CA LEU A 14 -1.87 1.67 2.96
C LEU A 14 -2.57 0.47 3.59
N SER A 15 -3.54 0.69 4.47
CA SER A 15 -4.32 -0.40 5.08
C SER A 15 -5.09 -1.21 4.03
N ALA A 16 -5.66 -0.57 3.01
CA ALA A 16 -6.34 -1.26 1.93
C ALA A 16 -5.37 -2.10 1.08
N ALA A 17 -4.20 -1.56 0.74
CA ALA A 17 -3.18 -2.27 -0.02
C ALA A 17 -2.62 -3.49 0.77
N SER A 18 -2.42 -3.32 2.08
CA SER A 18 -1.98 -4.40 2.97
C SER A 18 -3.00 -5.55 3.03
N ARG A 19 -4.29 -5.23 3.23
CA ARG A 19 -5.37 -6.22 3.21
C ARG A 19 -5.45 -6.96 1.87
N ASN A 20 -5.29 -6.25 0.76
CA ASN A 20 -5.30 -6.85 -0.57
C ASN A 20 -4.11 -7.80 -0.77
N GLU A 21 -2.90 -7.40 -0.39
CA GLU A 21 -1.71 -8.26 -0.47
C GLU A 21 -1.86 -9.53 0.38
N HIS A 22 -2.41 -9.38 1.58
CA HIS A 22 -2.73 -10.50 2.45
C HIS A 22 -3.78 -11.43 1.83
N TRP A 23 -4.85 -10.88 1.25
CA TRP A 23 -5.90 -11.68 0.60
C TRP A 23 -5.33 -12.54 -0.52
N TRP A 24 -4.47 -11.98 -1.38
CA TRP A 24 -3.81 -12.75 -2.43
C TRP A 24 -2.91 -13.85 -1.88
N LYS A 25 -2.15 -13.59 -0.81
CA LYS A 25 -1.33 -14.62 -0.15
C LYS A 25 -2.17 -15.73 0.48
N SER A 26 -3.29 -15.38 1.09
CA SER A 26 -4.18 -16.30 1.80
C SER A 26 -5.21 -16.96 0.89
N LEU A 27 -5.15 -16.71 -0.42
CA LEU A 27 -6.11 -17.25 -1.38
C LEU A 27 -6.10 -18.79 -1.37
N PRO A 28 -7.25 -19.49 -1.24
CA PRO A 28 -7.29 -20.96 -1.23
C PRO A 28 -6.75 -21.58 -2.52
N GLU A 29 -6.21 -22.80 -2.43
CA GLU A 29 -5.62 -23.51 -3.57
C GLU A 29 -6.60 -23.69 -4.74
N GLU A 30 -7.86 -24.02 -4.45
CA GLU A 30 -8.92 -24.15 -5.45
C GLU A 30 -9.08 -22.87 -6.28
N ARG A 31 -9.08 -21.71 -5.62
CA ARG A 31 -9.16 -20.40 -6.27
C ARG A 31 -7.87 -20.06 -7.02
N ARG A 32 -6.70 -20.42 -6.47
CA ARG A 32 -5.39 -20.28 -7.16
C ARG A 32 -5.33 -21.13 -8.43
N SER A 33 -5.92 -22.32 -8.40
CA SER A 33 -5.97 -23.25 -9.53
C SER A 33 -6.81 -22.70 -10.67
N ILE A 34 -7.99 -22.13 -10.37
CA ILE A 34 -8.87 -21.48 -11.37
C ILE A 34 -8.15 -20.35 -12.12
N LEU A 35 -7.35 -19.54 -11.42
CA LEU A 35 -6.57 -18.46 -12.03
C LEU A 35 -5.37 -18.98 -12.83
N GLY A 36 -4.83 -20.13 -12.44
CA GLY A 36 -3.56 -20.64 -12.93
C GLY A 36 -2.34 -19.95 -12.29
N ARG A 37 -1.22 -20.67 -12.32
CA ARG A 37 0.03 -20.28 -11.63
C ARG A 37 0.58 -18.92 -12.07
N THR A 38 0.52 -18.62 -13.37
CA THR A 38 1.07 -17.40 -13.95
C THR A 38 0.26 -16.17 -13.56
N GLU A 39 -1.06 -16.22 -13.71
CA GLU A 39 -1.94 -15.10 -13.38
C GLU A 39 -1.94 -14.85 -11.86
N TYR A 40 -1.99 -15.90 -11.05
CA TYR A 40 -1.86 -15.77 -9.59
C TYR A 40 -0.56 -15.04 -9.19
N ARG A 41 0.58 -15.42 -9.76
CA ARG A 41 1.87 -14.75 -9.50
C ARG A 41 1.86 -13.28 -9.93
N LYS A 42 1.24 -12.98 -11.07
CA LYS A 42 1.09 -11.60 -11.56
C LYS A 42 0.26 -10.76 -10.59
N GLN A 43 -0.88 -11.28 -10.12
CA GLN A 43 -1.73 -10.58 -9.16
C GLN A 43 -1.03 -10.35 -7.81
N CYS A 44 -0.33 -11.36 -7.29
CA CYS A 44 0.50 -11.21 -6.08
C CYS A 44 1.58 -10.14 -6.25
N ARG A 45 2.25 -10.09 -7.41
CA ARG A 45 3.27 -9.07 -7.71
C ARG A 45 2.65 -7.67 -7.75
N LEU A 46 1.50 -7.50 -8.41
CA LEU A 46 0.79 -6.23 -8.49
C LEU A 46 0.33 -5.75 -7.10
N ALA A 47 -0.23 -6.65 -6.29
CA ALA A 47 -0.65 -6.32 -4.93
C ALA A 47 0.53 -5.86 -4.07
N ARG A 48 1.68 -6.54 -4.16
CA ARG A 48 2.91 -6.13 -3.47
C ARG A 48 3.46 -4.79 -3.96
N GLN A 49 3.41 -4.51 -5.27
CA GLN A 49 3.83 -3.23 -5.82
C GLN A 49 2.96 -2.09 -5.29
N ARG A 50 1.63 -2.27 -5.24
CA ARG A 50 0.70 -1.29 -4.69
C ARG A 50 0.96 -1.03 -3.19
N LEU A 51 1.22 -2.09 -2.42
CA LEU A 51 1.60 -1.94 -1.01
C LEU A 51 2.88 -1.12 -0.84
N LYS A 52 3.91 -1.41 -1.66
CA LYS A 52 5.17 -0.65 -1.63
C LYS A 52 4.95 0.83 -1.97
N GLN A 53 4.14 1.13 -2.99
CA GLN A 53 3.83 2.50 -3.37
C GLN A 53 3.08 3.26 -2.26
N ALA A 54 2.12 2.61 -1.61
CA ALA A 54 1.38 3.22 -0.49
C ALA A 54 2.28 3.47 0.74
N ASP A 55 3.18 2.53 1.06
CA ASP A 55 4.17 2.69 2.13
C ASP A 55 5.15 3.84 1.82
N GLU A 56 5.65 3.91 0.59
CA GLU A 56 6.52 4.98 0.14
C GLU A 56 5.83 6.35 0.22
N ARG A 57 4.56 6.42 -0.16
CA ARG A 57 3.75 7.65 -0.01
C ARG A 57 3.63 8.09 1.45
N CYS A 58 3.38 7.16 2.38
CA CYS A 58 3.36 7.45 3.82
C CYS A 58 4.70 8.04 4.28
N ARG A 59 5.82 7.43 3.87
CA ARG A 59 7.17 7.91 4.24
C ARG A 59 7.46 9.29 3.68
N THR A 60 7.07 9.56 2.43
CA THR A 60 7.21 10.88 1.81
C THR A 60 6.44 11.95 2.58
N LEU A 61 5.19 11.68 2.99
CA LEU A 61 4.40 12.62 3.80
C LEU A 61 5.02 12.89 5.17
N ILE A 62 5.57 11.86 5.83
CA ILE A 62 6.29 12.02 7.10
C ILE A 62 7.53 12.89 6.92
N ARG A 63 8.32 12.65 5.84
CA ARG A 63 9.52 13.46 5.54
C ARG A 63 9.15 14.91 5.28
N ALA A 64 8.18 15.16 4.40
CA ALA A 64 7.70 16.50 4.10
C ALA A 64 7.19 17.23 5.35
N LYS A 65 6.53 16.52 6.26
CA LYS A 65 6.08 17.10 7.55
C LYS A 65 7.25 17.49 8.46
N ARG A 66 8.31 16.66 8.50
CA ARG A 66 9.51 16.95 9.30
C ARG A 66 10.28 18.15 8.74
N GLU A 67 10.42 18.24 7.42
CA GLU A 67 11.12 19.33 6.75
C GLU A 67 10.38 20.67 6.90
N THR A 68 9.04 20.67 6.79
CA THR A 68 8.22 21.87 7.05
C THR A 68 8.18 22.27 8.52
N GLY A 69 8.31 21.33 9.45
CA GLY A 69 8.46 21.62 10.88
C GLY A 69 9.85 22.13 11.26
N ALA A 70 10.90 21.66 10.58
CA ALA A 70 12.29 22.08 10.81
C ALA A 70 12.62 23.47 10.24
N THR A 71 11.84 23.95 9.25
CA THR A 71 12.00 25.28 8.64
C THR A 71 11.21 26.39 9.35
N ALA A 72 10.43 26.04 10.37
CA ALA A 72 9.64 26.98 11.17
C ALA A 72 10.33 27.41 12.48
N HIS A 73 11.60 27.03 12.68
CA HIS A 73 12.48 27.42 13.79
C HIS A 73 13.71 28.15 13.24
#